data_AF-A0A0F2T8T0-F1
#
_entry.id   AF-A0A0F2T8T0-F1
#
_cell.length_a   1.000
_cell.length_b   1.000
_cell.length_c   1.000
_cell.angle_alpha   90.00
_cell.angle_beta   90.00
_cell.angle_gamma   90.00
#
_symmetry.space_group_name_H-M   'P 1'
#
loop_
_entity.id
_entity.type
_entity.pdbx_description
1 polymer ?
#
loop_
_entity_poly.entity_id
_entity_poly.type
_entity_poly.pdbx_seq_one_letter_code
_entity_poly.pdbx_strand_id
1 'polypeptide(L)'
;MPAAPTRPFRILLAVLAAVALLFSGAAAATPASATASSLDGAWACTVPTGYVYDQVQMNRSCSGGGSWSSPQYHLVTPYDGLTACVSAPGFVYDSISWGSACSQISGVQSNAFHLRKPYDGLVACDGPRDFTYDYLVWGLACSTVQGVQSNAFHLRKPVSGMWACDVPTGFTYTATTQNYDCSTYRGATSTKFLLAG
;
A
#
# COMPACT_ATOMS: atom_id res chain seq x y z
N MET A 1 -1.18 75.50 68.85
CA MET A 1 -0.37 74.26 69.01
C MET A 1 0.11 73.84 67.63
N PRO A 2 1.37 73.42 67.47
CA PRO A 2 2.20 73.81 66.34
C PRO A 2 2.61 72.67 65.38
N ALA A 3 3.08 73.13 64.21
CA ALA A 3 4.20 72.62 63.40
C ALA A 3 4.09 71.30 62.61
N ALA A 4 4.12 71.45 61.29
CA ALA A 4 4.78 70.51 60.38
C ALA A 4 6.30 70.70 60.44
N PRO A 5 7.08 69.64 60.18
CA PRO A 5 8.36 69.78 59.51
C PRO A 5 8.57 68.82 58.33
N THR A 6 9.41 69.33 57.44
CA THR A 6 9.91 68.85 56.16
C THR A 6 11.03 67.79 56.22
N ARG A 7 11.00 66.86 55.24
CA ARG A 7 12.13 66.28 54.45
C ARG A 7 13.16 65.41 55.23
N PRO A 8 14.21 64.85 54.57
CA PRO A 8 14.34 64.04 53.34
C PRO A 8 15.16 62.75 53.61
N PHE A 9 15.25 61.77 52.70
CA PHE A 9 16.53 61.10 52.35
C PHE A 9 16.41 59.81 51.51
N ARG A 10 17.24 59.80 50.45
CA ARG A 10 18.12 58.72 49.96
C ARG A 10 17.41 57.49 49.39
N ILE A 11 17.34 57.35 48.06
CA ILE A 11 18.48 56.93 47.21
C ILE A 11 19.32 55.88 47.91
N LEU A 12 18.99 54.61 47.71
CA LEU A 12 19.92 53.53 47.39
C LEU A 12 19.09 52.24 47.38
N LEU A 13 18.93 51.62 46.22
CA LEU A 13 18.88 50.15 46.01
C LEU A 13 18.53 49.90 44.54
N ALA A 14 19.40 50.43 43.67
CA ALA A 14 19.70 49.78 42.41
C ALA A 14 20.60 48.57 42.72
N VAL A 15 20.56 47.56 41.84
CA VAL A 15 21.46 46.41 41.75
C VAL A 15 21.07 45.19 42.61
N LEU A 16 20.05 44.44 42.17
CA LEU A 16 19.95 42.98 42.42
C LEU A 16 18.94 42.27 41.49
N ALA A 17 18.88 42.68 40.21
CA ALA A 17 17.93 42.11 39.23
C ALA A 17 18.59 41.40 38.03
N ALA A 18 19.89 41.07 38.08
CA ALA A 18 20.63 40.65 36.89
C ALA A 18 21.46 39.34 36.99
N VAL A 19 21.24 38.48 37.99
CA VAL A 19 22.02 37.22 38.12
C VAL A 19 21.15 35.97 38.39
N ALA A 20 19.87 36.00 38.02
CA ALA A 20 18.96 34.84 38.17
C ALA A 20 18.45 34.27 36.83
N LEU A 21 19.11 34.60 35.70
CA LEU A 21 18.68 34.16 34.36
C LEU A 21 19.63 33.16 33.68
N LEU A 22 20.66 32.65 34.37
CA LEU A 22 21.68 31.79 33.77
C LEU A 22 21.56 30.28 34.06
N PHE A 23 20.48 29.84 34.71
CA PHE A 23 20.23 28.41 34.96
C PHE A 23 18.83 27.92 34.57
N SER A 24 18.22 28.54 33.56
CA SER A 24 17.08 27.94 32.87
C SER A 24 17.60 26.85 31.95
N GLY A 25 17.76 25.64 32.48
CA GLY A 25 17.97 24.44 31.67
C GLY A 25 16.81 24.31 30.69
N ALA A 26 17.02 24.74 29.46
CA ALA A 26 16.11 24.47 28.35
C ALA A 26 16.18 22.96 28.10
N ALA A 27 15.29 22.22 28.76
CA ALA A 27 14.94 20.89 28.30
C ALA A 27 14.43 21.07 26.87
N ALA A 28 15.26 20.67 25.89
CA ALA A 28 14.80 20.55 24.53
C ALA A 28 13.63 19.57 24.57
N ALA A 29 12.41 20.09 24.44
CA ALA A 29 11.27 19.26 24.13
C ALA A 29 11.60 18.63 22.78
N THR A 30 12.03 17.36 22.81
CA THR A 30 11.98 16.52 21.62
C THR A 30 10.61 16.75 21.01
N PRO A 31 10.50 17.19 19.74
CA PRO A 31 9.21 17.24 19.10
C PRO A 31 8.63 15.84 19.26
N ALA A 32 7.48 15.75 19.94
CA ALA A 32 6.69 14.55 19.88
C ALA A 32 6.44 14.36 18.38
N SER A 33 7.08 13.35 17.79
CA SER A 33 6.65 12.84 16.51
C SER A 33 5.17 12.60 16.69
N ALA A 34 4.33 13.44 16.07
CA ALA A 34 2.94 13.12 15.94
C ALA A 34 2.94 11.76 15.25
N THR A 35 2.69 10.70 16.00
CA THR A 35 2.24 9.44 15.45
C THR A 35 1.06 9.84 14.59
N ALA A 36 1.27 9.92 13.26
CA ALA A 36 0.18 10.10 12.34
C ALA A 36 -0.81 9.01 12.72
N SER A 37 -1.97 9.40 13.24
CA SER A 37 -3.02 8.46 13.58
C SER A 37 -3.24 7.61 12.34
N SER A 38 -3.02 6.30 12.47
CA SER A 38 -3.24 5.37 11.36
C SER A 38 -4.62 5.63 10.78
N LEU A 39 -4.72 5.72 9.46
CA LEU A 39 -6.00 5.84 8.76
C LEU A 39 -6.62 4.46 8.49
N ASP A 40 -6.01 3.40 9.01
CA ASP A 40 -6.49 2.03 8.93
C ASP A 40 -7.87 1.90 9.58
N GLY A 41 -8.83 1.38 8.83
CA GLY A 41 -10.23 1.25 9.22
C GLY A 41 -11.07 2.54 9.06
N ALA A 42 -10.47 3.65 8.59
CA ALA A 42 -11.18 4.91 8.43
C ALA A 42 -11.90 4.99 7.07
N TRP A 43 -13.03 5.70 7.01
CA TRP A 43 -13.70 6.03 5.75
C TRP A 43 -13.23 7.39 5.21
N ALA A 44 -12.79 7.45 3.96
CA ALA A 44 -12.24 8.65 3.34
C ALA A 44 -12.78 8.89 1.93
N CYS A 45 -12.74 10.15 1.47
CA CYS A 45 -13.15 10.54 0.11
C CYS A 45 -12.04 10.37 -0.93
N THR A 46 -10.83 10.07 -0.49
CA THR A 46 -9.65 9.85 -1.33
C THR A 46 -8.77 8.83 -0.62
N VAL A 47 -8.09 8.00 -1.40
CA VAL A 47 -7.18 6.96 -0.90
C VAL A 47 -5.76 7.54 -0.89
N PRO A 48 -5.15 7.75 0.29
CA PRO A 48 -3.76 8.23 0.37
C PRO A 48 -2.77 7.17 -0.11
N THR A 49 -1.56 7.60 -0.47
CA THR A 49 -0.47 6.66 -0.76
C THR A 49 -0.15 5.81 0.48
N GLY A 50 0.15 4.52 0.25
CA GLY A 50 0.38 3.55 1.32
C GLY A 50 -0.88 2.85 1.84
N TYR A 51 -2.07 3.27 1.42
CA TYR A 51 -3.34 2.60 1.73
C TYR A 51 -3.95 1.99 0.48
N VAL A 52 -4.74 0.95 0.69
CA VAL A 52 -5.74 0.45 -0.26
C VAL A 52 -7.13 0.68 0.31
N TYR A 53 -8.14 0.25 -0.42
CA TYR A 53 -9.50 0.15 0.11
C TYR A 53 -10.10 -1.21 -0.20
N ASP A 54 -10.91 -1.73 0.70
CA ASP A 54 -11.61 -3.03 0.59
C ASP A 54 -13.13 -2.86 0.41
N GLN A 55 -13.64 -1.64 0.65
CA GLN A 55 -15.04 -1.31 0.48
C GLN A 55 -15.23 0.11 -0.07
N VAL A 56 -16.31 0.26 -0.83
CA VAL A 56 -16.84 1.52 -1.35
C VAL A 56 -18.27 1.67 -0.89
N GLN A 57 -18.62 2.85 -0.43
CA GLN A 57 -20.00 3.24 -0.17
C GLN A 57 -20.35 4.48 -0.97
N MET A 58 -21.49 4.44 -1.65
CA MET A 58 -22.03 5.59 -2.37
C MET A 58 -22.94 6.39 -1.45
N ASN A 59 -22.48 7.54 -0.98
CA ASN A 59 -23.22 8.40 -0.06
C ASN A 59 -22.95 9.88 -0.33
N ARG A 60 -23.49 10.80 0.48
CA ARG A 60 -23.31 12.25 0.28
C ARG A 60 -22.11 12.85 1.02
N SER A 61 -21.40 12.05 1.82
CA SER A 61 -20.31 12.54 2.68
C SER A 61 -19.15 13.15 1.88
N CYS A 62 -18.94 12.66 0.65
CA CYS A 62 -17.85 13.09 -0.23
C CYS A 62 -18.30 13.98 -1.40
N SER A 63 -19.53 14.48 -1.36
CA SER A 63 -20.15 15.21 -2.48
C SER A 63 -19.83 16.70 -2.52
N GLY A 64 -18.96 17.20 -1.63
CA GLY A 64 -18.60 18.63 -1.59
C GLY A 64 -19.78 19.57 -1.36
N GLY A 65 -20.84 19.10 -0.65
CA GLY A 65 -22.07 19.85 -0.44
C GLY A 65 -23.15 19.69 -1.52
N GLY A 66 -22.89 18.88 -2.56
CA GLY A 66 -23.86 18.52 -3.58
C GLY A 66 -24.92 17.50 -3.15
N SER A 67 -25.99 17.37 -3.95
CA SER A 67 -27.08 16.42 -3.71
C SER A 67 -26.85 15.02 -4.31
N TRP A 68 -25.76 14.82 -5.05
CA TRP A 68 -25.40 13.54 -5.67
C TRP A 68 -24.69 12.62 -4.68
N SER A 69 -24.72 11.31 -4.92
CA SER A 69 -23.88 10.36 -4.18
C SER A 69 -22.48 10.30 -4.79
N SER A 70 -21.47 10.29 -3.95
CA SER A 70 -20.06 10.13 -4.28
C SER A 70 -19.47 8.92 -3.54
N PRO A 71 -18.42 8.30 -4.09
CA PRO A 71 -17.78 7.18 -3.43
C PRO A 71 -17.03 7.65 -2.17
N GLN A 72 -17.20 6.89 -1.11
CA GLN A 72 -16.38 6.91 0.09
C GLN A 72 -15.69 5.56 0.21
N TYR A 73 -14.42 5.55 0.57
CA TYR A 73 -13.54 4.39 0.57
C TYR A 73 -13.18 4.01 2.00
N HIS A 74 -13.33 2.73 2.35
CA HIS A 74 -12.82 2.20 3.62
C HIS A 74 -11.33 1.90 3.48
N LEU A 75 -10.49 2.66 4.18
CA LEU A 75 -9.05 2.58 4.05
C LEU A 75 -8.49 1.44 4.87
N VAL A 76 -7.60 0.67 4.27
CA VAL A 76 -6.90 -0.44 4.92
C VAL A 76 -5.43 -0.41 4.52
N THR A 77 -4.56 -0.66 5.49
CA THR A 77 -3.13 -0.88 5.25
C THR A 77 -2.96 -2.24 4.58
N PRO A 78 -2.31 -2.34 3.42
CA PRO A 78 -2.24 -3.61 2.71
C PRO A 78 -1.45 -4.66 3.52
N TYR A 79 -2.00 -5.86 3.63
CA TYR A 79 -1.38 -7.02 4.27
C TYR A 79 -1.66 -8.32 3.50
N ASP A 80 -0.92 -9.37 3.81
CA ASP A 80 -1.03 -10.67 3.11
C ASP A 80 -2.36 -11.34 3.45
N GLY A 81 -3.14 -11.69 2.42
CA GLY A 81 -4.47 -12.27 2.57
C GLY A 81 -5.62 -11.25 2.62
N LEU A 82 -5.34 -9.96 2.42
CA LEU A 82 -6.39 -8.94 2.30
C LEU A 82 -7.08 -9.02 0.94
N THR A 83 -8.42 -9.02 0.92
CA THR A 83 -9.17 -8.77 -0.32
C THR A 83 -9.41 -7.27 -0.48
N ALA A 84 -8.76 -6.64 -1.45
CA ALA A 84 -8.83 -5.21 -1.70
C ALA A 84 -9.41 -4.91 -3.09
N CYS A 85 -9.93 -3.70 -3.26
CA CYS A 85 -10.52 -3.26 -4.52
C CYS A 85 -9.50 -2.75 -5.53
N VAL A 86 -8.25 -2.63 -5.11
CA VAL A 86 -7.09 -2.22 -5.92
C VAL A 86 -5.88 -3.03 -5.50
N SER A 87 -4.92 -3.18 -6.41
CA SER A 87 -3.61 -3.74 -6.07
C SER A 87 -2.77 -2.76 -5.25
N ALA A 88 -1.73 -3.27 -4.58
CA ALA A 88 -0.81 -2.49 -3.77
C ALA A 88 0.64 -2.77 -4.18
N PRO A 89 1.54 -1.77 -4.15
CA PRO A 89 2.97 -2.00 -4.34
C PRO A 89 3.52 -3.04 -3.35
N GLY A 90 4.32 -3.98 -3.84
CA GLY A 90 4.88 -5.07 -3.03
C GLY A 90 3.95 -6.27 -2.82
N PHE A 91 2.73 -6.22 -3.37
CA PHE A 91 1.79 -7.33 -3.38
C PHE A 91 1.52 -7.78 -4.82
N VAL A 92 1.25 -9.07 -4.94
CA VAL A 92 0.60 -9.70 -6.08
C VAL A 92 -0.84 -10.03 -5.69
N TYR A 93 -1.63 -10.60 -6.59
CA TYR A 93 -2.94 -11.18 -6.21
C TYR A 93 -3.09 -12.58 -6.79
N ASP A 94 -3.70 -13.49 -6.03
CA ASP A 94 -3.87 -14.91 -6.43
C ASP A 94 -5.27 -15.21 -6.96
N SER A 95 -6.22 -14.31 -6.70
CA SER A 95 -7.60 -14.47 -7.09
C SER A 95 -8.32 -13.13 -7.18
N ILE A 96 -9.32 -13.12 -8.06
CA ILE A 96 -10.26 -12.03 -8.30
C ILE A 96 -11.64 -12.54 -7.94
N SER A 97 -12.31 -11.82 -7.05
CA SER A 97 -13.71 -12.02 -6.72
C SER A 97 -14.56 -10.87 -7.26
N TRP A 98 -15.84 -11.15 -7.46
CA TRP A 98 -16.81 -10.21 -8.01
C TRP A 98 -17.87 -9.90 -6.97
N GLY A 99 -18.10 -8.61 -6.72
CA GLY A 99 -19.09 -8.20 -5.74
C GLY A 99 -19.39 -6.72 -5.79
N SER A 100 -20.30 -6.29 -4.92
CA SER A 100 -20.67 -4.89 -4.77
C SER A 100 -19.71 -4.10 -3.88
N ALA A 101 -18.90 -4.78 -3.05
CA ALA A 101 -18.01 -4.12 -2.08
C ALA A 101 -17.09 -3.08 -2.73
N CYS A 102 -16.53 -3.38 -3.90
CA CYS A 102 -15.60 -2.50 -4.60
C CYS A 102 -16.26 -1.56 -5.61
N SER A 103 -17.59 -1.54 -5.66
CA SER A 103 -18.31 -0.85 -6.70
C SER A 103 -18.44 0.63 -6.44
N GLN A 104 -18.02 1.43 -7.40
CA GLN A 104 -18.18 2.89 -7.40
C GLN A 104 -19.47 3.33 -8.09
N ILE A 105 -20.30 2.38 -8.54
CA ILE A 105 -21.58 2.63 -9.20
C ILE A 105 -22.65 1.74 -8.58
N SER A 106 -23.72 2.34 -8.07
CA SER A 106 -24.80 1.60 -7.44
C SER A 106 -25.38 0.52 -8.36
N GLY A 107 -25.43 -0.73 -7.88
CA GLY A 107 -25.98 -1.87 -8.61
C GLY A 107 -25.02 -2.55 -9.60
N VAL A 108 -23.79 -2.05 -9.75
CA VAL A 108 -22.77 -2.66 -10.62
C VAL A 108 -21.83 -3.50 -9.75
N GLN A 109 -21.36 -4.64 -10.25
CA GLN A 109 -20.31 -5.42 -9.59
C GLN A 109 -18.93 -4.94 -10.04
N SER A 110 -17.94 -5.08 -9.16
CA SER A 110 -16.55 -4.74 -9.45
C SER A 110 -15.62 -5.81 -8.90
N ASN A 111 -14.41 -5.81 -9.45
CA ASN A 111 -13.36 -6.74 -9.07
C ASN A 111 -12.81 -6.40 -7.69
N ALA A 112 -12.57 -7.44 -6.90
CA ALA A 112 -11.80 -7.40 -5.68
C ALA A 112 -10.66 -8.42 -5.76
N PHE A 113 -9.45 -7.99 -5.44
CA PHE A 113 -8.20 -8.72 -5.59
C PHE A 113 -7.76 -9.25 -4.23
N HIS A 114 -7.55 -10.55 -4.12
CA HIS A 114 -6.98 -11.14 -2.91
C HIS A 114 -5.45 -10.98 -2.95
N LEU A 115 -4.97 -10.00 -2.19
CA LEU A 115 -3.59 -9.59 -2.14
C LEU A 115 -2.74 -10.62 -1.41
N ARG A 116 -1.58 -10.93 -2.00
CA ARG A 116 -0.58 -11.82 -1.43
C ARG A 116 0.80 -11.21 -1.48
N LYS A 117 1.62 -11.47 -0.46
CA LYS A 117 3.06 -11.24 -0.57
C LYS A 117 3.63 -12.32 -1.50
N PRO A 118 4.43 -11.96 -2.52
CA PRO A 118 4.95 -12.97 -3.43
C PRO A 118 5.97 -13.87 -2.74
N TYR A 119 5.87 -15.18 -2.99
CA TYR A 119 6.80 -16.20 -2.51
C TYR A 119 6.97 -17.32 -3.54
N ASP A 120 8.04 -18.11 -3.39
CA ASP A 120 8.36 -19.22 -4.30
C ASP A 120 7.27 -20.31 -4.19
N GLY A 121 6.65 -20.65 -5.31
CA GLY A 121 5.55 -21.60 -5.38
C GLY A 121 4.14 -21.01 -5.27
N LEU A 122 4.00 -19.68 -5.16
CA LEU A 122 2.69 -19.02 -5.22
C LEU A 122 2.15 -19.05 -6.65
N VAL A 123 0.89 -19.41 -6.85
CA VAL A 123 0.18 -19.17 -8.11
C VAL A 123 -0.48 -17.79 -8.03
N ALA A 124 -0.02 -16.85 -8.86
CA ALA A 124 -0.48 -15.47 -8.86
C ALA A 124 -1.01 -15.04 -10.23
N CYS A 125 -1.88 -14.05 -10.26
CA CYS A 125 -2.46 -13.49 -11.46
C CYS A 125 -1.55 -12.47 -12.17
N ASP A 126 -0.52 -11.99 -11.46
CA ASP A 126 0.52 -11.12 -11.98
C ASP A 126 1.92 -11.63 -11.59
N GLY A 127 2.90 -11.34 -12.46
CA GLY A 127 4.30 -11.70 -12.26
C GLY A 127 5.10 -10.51 -11.72
N PRO A 128 5.56 -10.52 -10.45
CA PRO A 128 6.40 -9.47 -9.91
C PRO A 128 7.83 -9.59 -10.46
N ARG A 129 8.56 -8.47 -10.55
CA ARG A 129 9.87 -8.38 -11.25
C ARG A 129 10.97 -9.27 -10.66
N ASP A 130 10.89 -9.60 -9.38
CA ASP A 130 11.89 -10.42 -8.67
C ASP A 130 11.63 -11.93 -8.81
N PHE A 131 10.57 -12.30 -9.52
CA PHE A 131 10.17 -13.67 -9.76
C PHE A 131 10.13 -13.96 -11.26
N THR A 132 10.35 -15.22 -11.58
CA THR A 132 10.02 -15.82 -12.88
C THR A 132 8.84 -16.76 -12.68
N TYR A 133 8.41 -17.48 -13.71
CA TYR A 133 7.42 -18.55 -13.56
C TYR A 133 7.82 -19.78 -14.37
N ASP A 134 7.47 -20.97 -13.87
CA ASP A 134 7.81 -22.25 -14.51
C ASP A 134 6.62 -22.89 -15.24
N TYR A 135 5.39 -22.53 -14.91
CA TYR A 135 4.21 -22.90 -15.67
C TYR A 135 3.04 -21.93 -15.45
N LEU A 136 2.05 -21.97 -16.35
CA LEU A 136 0.79 -21.26 -16.20
C LEU A 136 -0.34 -22.21 -15.76
N VAL A 137 -1.22 -21.69 -14.89
CA VAL A 137 -2.48 -22.33 -14.51
C VAL A 137 -3.61 -21.64 -15.25
N TRP A 138 -4.49 -22.43 -15.86
CA TRP A 138 -5.68 -21.94 -16.53
C TRP A 138 -6.90 -22.08 -15.63
N GLY A 139 -7.62 -20.98 -15.41
CA GLY A 139 -8.83 -21.04 -14.59
C GLY A 139 -9.58 -19.72 -14.54
N LEU A 140 -10.51 -19.65 -13.58
CA LEU A 140 -11.33 -18.47 -13.32
C LEU A 140 -10.78 -17.60 -12.18
N ALA A 141 -9.77 -18.07 -11.46
CA ALA A 141 -9.22 -17.34 -10.31
C ALA A 141 -8.76 -15.93 -10.70
N CYS A 142 -8.06 -15.77 -11.83
CA CYS A 142 -7.53 -14.49 -12.29
C CYS A 142 -8.43 -13.78 -13.32
N SER A 143 -9.73 -14.08 -13.29
CA SER A 143 -10.69 -13.59 -14.28
C SER A 143 -11.11 -12.15 -13.98
N THR A 144 -10.71 -11.21 -14.84
CA THR A 144 -11.14 -9.81 -14.79
C THR A 144 -12.45 -9.55 -15.57
N VAL A 145 -12.97 -10.56 -16.27
CA VAL A 145 -14.30 -10.54 -16.91
C VAL A 145 -15.05 -11.81 -16.54
N GLN A 146 -16.20 -11.68 -15.86
CA GLN A 146 -16.95 -12.81 -15.32
C GLN A 146 -17.17 -13.94 -16.35
N GLY A 147 -16.73 -15.15 -16.01
CA GLY A 147 -16.85 -16.35 -16.85
C GLY A 147 -15.77 -16.52 -17.92
N VAL A 148 -14.88 -15.55 -18.09
CA VAL A 148 -13.75 -15.65 -19.03
C VAL A 148 -12.53 -16.21 -18.30
N GLN A 149 -11.98 -17.32 -18.79
CA GLN A 149 -10.76 -17.90 -18.24
C GLN A 149 -9.57 -16.97 -18.46
N SER A 150 -8.68 -16.94 -17.48
CA SER A 150 -7.42 -16.21 -17.53
C SER A 150 -6.28 -17.12 -17.05
N ASN A 151 -5.06 -16.66 -17.33
CA ASN A 151 -3.85 -17.34 -16.90
C ASN A 151 -3.42 -16.83 -15.53
N ALA A 152 -2.98 -17.75 -14.69
CA ALA A 152 -2.19 -17.47 -13.50
C ALA A 152 -0.79 -18.06 -13.69
N PHE A 153 0.19 -17.52 -13.01
CA PHE A 153 1.61 -17.83 -13.11
C PHE A 153 2.07 -18.50 -11.82
N HIS A 154 2.66 -19.68 -11.91
CA HIS A 154 3.31 -20.29 -10.76
C HIS A 154 4.68 -19.64 -10.57
N LEU A 155 4.75 -18.73 -9.60
CA LEU A 155 5.89 -17.88 -9.34
C LEU A 155 7.04 -18.69 -8.77
N ARG A 156 8.23 -18.45 -9.31
CA ARG A 156 9.47 -19.04 -8.84
C ARG A 156 10.53 -18.00 -8.56
N LYS A 157 11.30 -18.20 -7.49
CA LYS A 157 12.54 -17.44 -7.30
C LYS A 157 13.58 -17.95 -8.30
N PRO A 158 14.18 -17.08 -9.12
CA PRO A 158 15.08 -17.53 -10.15
C PRO A 158 16.40 -18.05 -9.59
N VAL A 159 16.84 -19.20 -10.09
CA VAL A 159 18.10 -19.85 -9.73
C VAL A 159 18.76 -20.44 -10.98
N SER A 160 20.08 -20.44 -11.04
CA SER A 160 20.82 -21.06 -12.16
C SER A 160 20.50 -22.56 -12.25
N GLY A 161 20.26 -23.05 -13.46
CA GLY A 161 19.90 -24.45 -13.74
C GLY A 161 18.40 -24.75 -13.69
N MET A 162 17.53 -23.78 -13.42
CA MET A 162 16.08 -23.98 -13.51
C MET A 162 15.54 -23.72 -14.91
N TRP A 163 14.49 -24.45 -15.30
CA TRP A 163 13.71 -24.13 -16.48
C TRP A 163 12.58 -23.16 -16.13
N ALA A 164 12.51 -22.05 -16.86
CA ALA A 164 11.53 -21.00 -16.64
C ALA A 164 10.90 -20.53 -17.95
N CYS A 165 9.72 -19.92 -17.87
CA CYS A 165 8.94 -19.42 -19.00
C CYS A 165 9.38 -18.05 -19.48
N ASP A 166 10.08 -17.30 -18.63
CA ASP A 166 10.68 -16.02 -18.93
C ASP A 166 12.10 -15.97 -18.36
N VAL A 167 12.91 -15.03 -18.87
CA VAL A 167 14.27 -14.80 -18.39
C VAL A 167 14.24 -13.54 -17.51
N PRO A 168 14.34 -13.68 -16.18
CA PRO A 168 14.23 -12.54 -15.28
C PRO A 168 15.47 -11.65 -15.34
N THR A 169 15.34 -10.44 -14.79
CA THR A 169 16.44 -9.47 -14.77
C THR A 169 17.64 -10.03 -14.00
N GLY A 170 18.85 -9.90 -14.57
CA GLY A 170 20.09 -10.43 -13.97
C GLY A 170 20.40 -11.87 -14.34
N PHE A 171 19.51 -12.55 -15.09
CA PHE A 171 19.76 -13.87 -15.64
C PHE A 171 19.93 -13.81 -17.17
N THR A 172 20.61 -14.81 -17.71
CA THR A 172 20.61 -15.23 -19.11
C THR A 172 20.12 -16.68 -19.19
N TYR A 173 20.25 -17.31 -20.35
CA TYR A 173 19.90 -18.72 -20.54
C TYR A 173 20.97 -19.48 -21.32
N THR A 174 21.09 -20.77 -21.05
CA THR A 174 22.03 -21.68 -21.74
C THR A 174 21.36 -22.61 -22.74
N ALA A 175 20.05 -22.84 -22.58
CA ALA A 175 19.27 -23.72 -23.44
C ALA A 175 17.81 -23.27 -23.54
N THR A 176 17.13 -23.72 -24.59
CA THR A 176 15.69 -23.51 -24.80
C THR A 176 15.00 -24.82 -25.12
N THR A 177 13.75 -24.98 -24.72
CA THR A 177 12.90 -26.12 -25.13
C THR A 177 11.47 -25.68 -25.42
N GLN A 178 10.78 -26.35 -26.33
CA GLN A 178 9.35 -26.15 -26.54
C GLN A 178 8.53 -27.05 -25.61
N ASN A 179 7.46 -26.52 -25.04
CA ASN A 179 6.54 -27.21 -24.14
C ASN A 179 5.19 -26.48 -24.09
N TYR A 180 4.23 -27.03 -23.35
CA TYR A 180 2.91 -26.40 -23.17
C TYR A 180 2.80 -25.57 -21.89
N ASP A 181 3.73 -25.74 -20.95
CA ASP A 181 3.67 -25.15 -19.62
C ASP A 181 3.68 -23.62 -19.67
N CYS A 182 4.40 -23.04 -20.62
CA CYS A 182 4.59 -21.60 -20.78
C CYS A 182 3.62 -20.94 -21.77
N SER A 183 2.59 -21.67 -22.19
CA SER A 183 1.68 -21.20 -23.23
C SER A 183 0.49 -20.42 -22.66
N THR A 184 0.32 -19.21 -23.17
CA THR A 184 -0.86 -18.36 -22.93
C THR A 184 -2.04 -18.73 -23.83
N TYR A 185 -1.88 -19.71 -24.72
CA TYR A 185 -2.93 -20.25 -25.59
C TYR A 185 -3.04 -21.77 -25.42
N ARG A 186 -4.25 -22.28 -25.19
CA ARG A 186 -4.46 -23.73 -25.10
C ARG A 186 -4.03 -24.43 -26.39
N GLY A 187 -3.22 -25.48 -26.24
CA GLY A 187 -2.80 -26.35 -27.34
C GLY A 187 -1.67 -25.81 -28.22
N ALA A 188 -1.12 -24.64 -27.90
CA ALA A 188 0.09 -24.12 -28.54
C ALA A 188 1.31 -24.38 -27.66
N THR A 189 2.44 -24.75 -28.26
CA THR A 189 3.71 -24.79 -27.54
C THR A 189 4.27 -23.38 -27.37
N SER A 190 5.02 -23.20 -26.29
CA SER A 190 5.78 -22.01 -25.97
C SER A 190 7.20 -22.42 -25.54
N THR A 191 8.09 -21.43 -25.40
CA THR A 191 9.50 -21.66 -25.10
C THR A 191 9.73 -21.62 -23.58
N LYS A 192 10.49 -22.59 -23.06
CA LYS A 192 11.18 -22.50 -21.77
C LYS A 192 12.65 -22.22 -21.97
N PHE A 193 13.24 -21.55 -20.99
CA PHE A 193 14.64 -21.16 -20.93
C PHE A 193 15.30 -21.80 -19.72
N LEU A 194 16.49 -22.39 -19.91
CA LEU A 194 17.31 -22.91 -18.82
C LEU A 194 18.16 -21.75 -18.29
N LEU A 195 17.82 -21.25 -17.11
CA LEU A 195 18.42 -20.04 -16.54
C LEU A 195 19.89 -20.24 -16.17
N ALA A 196 20.68 -19.19 -16.38
CA ALA A 196 22.04 -19.05 -15.90
C ALA A 196 22.26 -17.60 -15.43
N GLY A 197 22.82 -17.42 -14.25
CA GLY A 197 23.17 -16.13 -13.65
C GLY A 197 24.57 -16.14 -13.09
#